data_AF-A0AAP9RJ97-F1
#
_entry.id   AF-A0AAP9RJ97-F1
#
_cell.length_a   1.000
_cell.length_b   1.000
_cell.length_c   1.000
_cell.angle_alpha   90.00
_cell.angle_beta   90.00
_cell.angle_gamma   90.00
#
_symmetry.space_group_name_H-M   'P 1'
#
loop_
_entity.id
_entity.type
_entity.pdbx_description
1 polymer ?
#
loop_
_entity_poly.entity_id
_entity_poly.type
_entity_poly.pdbx_seq_one_letter_code
_entity_poly.pdbx_strand_id
1 'polypeptide(L)' 'MIRKIKFRAWHKNTKYMCQNVNTDLIDRDYLKFMQYTGINDVNGNNIYEGDIVF' A
#
# COMPACT_ATOMS: atom_id res chain seq x y z
N MET A 1 -12.85 18.16 0.97
CA MET A 1 -13.00 16.91 0.19
C MET A 1 -12.38 15.77 1.00
N ILE A 2 -13.05 14.62 1.16
CA ILE A 2 -12.59 13.54 2.05
C ILE A 2 -11.75 12.56 1.22
N ARG A 3 -10.44 12.46 1.50
CA ARG A 3 -9.54 11.50 0.84
C ARG A 3 -9.62 10.15 1.54
N LYS A 4 -9.76 9.06 0.76
CA LYS A 4 -9.79 7.70 1.29
C LYS A 4 -8.39 7.30 1.78
N ILE A 5 -8.27 6.93 3.05
CA ILE A 5 -7.01 6.46 3.64
C ILE A 5 -6.95 4.93 3.53
N LYS A 6 -5.93 4.42 2.83
CA LYS A 6 -5.66 3.00 2.65
C LYS A 6 -4.16 2.76 2.63
N PHE A 7 -3.74 1.59 3.08
CA PHE A 7 -2.35 1.15 3.05
C PHE A 7 -2.25 -0.27 2.51
N ARG A 8 -1.17 -0.50 1.77
CA ARG A 8 -0.62 -1.83 1.50
C ARG A 8 0.78 -1.91 2.11
N ALA A 9 1.33 -3.10 2.29
CA ALA A 9 2.68 -3.24 2.80
C ALA A 9 3.44 -4.35 2.09
N TRP A 10 4.73 -4.15 1.88
CA TRP A 10 5.63 -5.20 1.43
C TRP A 10 6.23 -5.91 2.63
N HIS A 11 6.06 -7.22 2.72
CA HIS A 11 6.65 -8.02 3.79
C HIS A 11 8.08 -8.46 3.40
N LYS A 12 9.09 -7.94 4.11
CA LYS A 12 10.51 -8.10 3.76
C LYS A 12 10.99 -9.56 3.76
N ASN A 13 10.48 -10.40 4.67
CA ASN A 13 10.96 -11.78 4.80
C ASN A 13 10.31 -12.71 3.79
N THR A 14 8.99 -12.71 3.74
CA THR A 14 8.16 -13.58 2.91
C THR A 14 8.01 -13.11 1.45
N LYS A 15 8.43 -11.87 1.15
CA LYS A 15 8.42 -11.29 -0.20
C LYS A 15 7.02 -11.25 -0.85
N TYR A 16 5.98 -10.95 -0.08
CA TYR A 16 4.63 -10.75 -0.59
C TYR A 16 4.10 -9.35 -0.28
N MET A 17 3.11 -8.92 -1.07
CA MET A 17 2.37 -7.67 -0.86
C MET A 17 1.14 -7.93 0.00
N CYS A 18 1.12 -7.39 1.21
CA CYS A 18 -0.02 -7.37 2.12
C CYS A 18 -1.02 -6.29 1.66
N GLN A 19 -2.26 -6.68 1.36
CA GLN A 19 -3.35 -5.74 1.07
C GLN A 19 -4.14 -5.41 2.34
N ASN A 20 -4.76 -4.22 2.39
CA ASN A 20 -5.65 -3.79 3.47
C ASN A 20 -5.05 -3.99 4.88
N VAL A 21 -3.83 -3.52 5.06
CA VAL A 21 -3.07 -3.76 6.28
C VAL A 21 -3.63 -2.90 7.41
N ASN A 22 -4.06 -3.54 8.51
CA ASN A 22 -4.36 -2.84 9.75
C ASN A 22 -3.07 -2.60 10.53
N THR A 23 -2.98 -1.44 11.18
CA THR A 23 -1.78 -1.00 11.90
C THR A 23 -1.44 -1.88 13.11
N ASP A 24 -2.38 -2.70 13.58
CA ASP A 24 -2.25 -3.43 14.85
C ASP A 24 -1.59 -4.81 14.71
N LEU A 25 -0.95 -5.09 13.56
CA LEU A 25 -0.30 -6.36 13.28
C LEU A 25 1.10 -6.43 13.88
N ILE A 26 1.32 -7.50 14.65
CA ILE A 26 2.63 -8.11 14.96
C ILE A 26 3.39 -8.21 13.61
N ASP A 27 4.66 -7.78 13.55
CA ASP A 27 5.53 -7.67 12.35
C ASP A 27 5.69 -6.29 11.67
N ARG A 28 5.37 -5.17 12.35
CA ARG A 28 5.66 -3.82 11.81
C ARG A 28 7.10 -3.63 11.30
N ASP A 29 8.09 -4.20 11.98
CA ASP A 29 9.51 -4.06 11.60
C ASP A 29 9.84 -4.71 10.24
N TYR A 30 9.09 -5.75 9.87
CA TYR A 30 9.24 -6.48 8.61
C TYR A 30 8.33 -5.95 7.51
N LEU A 31 7.43 -5.02 7.81
CA LEU A 31 6.51 -4.42 6.85
C LEU A 31 7.02 -3.07 6.37
N LYS A 32 7.12 -2.90 5.05
CA LYS A 32 7.29 -1.59 4.41
C LYS A 32 5.93 -1.10 3.91
N PHE A 33 5.32 -0.17 4.65
CA PHE A 33 4.04 0.43 4.27
C PHE A 33 4.17 1.33 3.05
N MET A 34 3.11 1.39 2.25
CA MET A 34 2.94 2.25 1.08
C MET A 34 1.53 2.81 1.10
N GLN A 35 1.39 4.13 1.11
CA GLN A 35 0.09 4.79 1.18
C GLN A 35 -0.55 4.90 -0.21
N TYR A 36 -1.88 4.74 -0.27
CA TYR A 36 -2.65 5.12 -1.46
C TYR A 36 -2.52 6.63 -1.70
N THR A 37 -2.23 7.04 -2.93
CA THR A 37 -2.04 8.45 -3.31
C THR A 37 -3.35 9.24 -3.36
N GLY A 38 -4.47 8.57 -3.59
CA GLY A 38 -5.77 9.22 -3.81
C GLY A 38 -6.21 9.23 -5.27
N ILE A 39 -5.36 8.77 -6.19
CA ILE A 39 -5.60 8.75 -7.63
C ILE A 39 -5.51 7.34 -8.22
N ASN A 40 -6.20 7.12 -9.34
CA ASN A 40 -6.16 5.89 -10.09
C ASN A 40 -5.41 6.08 -11.42
N ASP A 41 -4.82 5.01 -11.94
CA ASP A 41 -4.27 4.97 -13.30
C ASP A 41 -5.38 5.01 -14.37
N VAL A 42 -4.98 5.03 -15.65
CA VAL A 42 -5.91 5.03 -16.81
C VAL A 42 -6.81 3.79 -16.87
N ASN A 43 -6.43 2.71 -16.20
CA ASN A 43 -7.18 1.45 -16.13
C ASN A 43 -8.05 1.35 -14.86
N GLY A 44 -8.03 2.37 -14.00
CA GLY A 44 -8.79 2.40 -12.75
C GLY A 44 -8.09 1.73 -11.56
N ASN A 45 -6.82 1.33 -11.68
CA ASN A 45 -6.06 0.78 -10.56
C ASN A 45 -5.61 1.88 -9.61
N ASN A 46 -5.71 1.62 -8.30
CA ASN A 46 -5.25 2.55 -7.27
C ASN A 46 -3.72 2.67 -7.32
N ILE A 47 -3.19 3.91 -7.37
CA ILE A 47 -1.75 4.17 -7.33
C ILE A 47 -1.29 4.38 -5.89
N TYR A 48 -0.25 3.66 -5.47
CA TYR A 48 0.36 3.77 -4.15
C TYR A 48 1.78 4.32 -4.25
N GLU A 49 2.31 4.79 -3.12
CA GLU A 49 3.72 5.15 -3.01
C GLU A 49 4.63 3.99 -3.46
N GLY A 50 5.61 4.31 -4.31
CA GLY A 50 6.55 3.34 -4.86
C GLY A 50 6.06 2.54 -6.06
N ASP A 51 4.84 2.77 -6.55
CA ASP A 51 4.43 2.25 -7.86
C ASP A 51 5.25 2.91 -8.99
N ILE A 52 5.61 2.09 -9.98
CA ILE A 52 6.19 2.56 -11.23
C ILE A 52 5.04 2.64 -12.23
N VAL A 53 4.80 3.84 -12.75
CA VAL A 53 3.76 4.13 -13.75
C VAL A 53 4.44 4.41 -15.09
N PHE A 54 3.82 3.96 -16.18
CA PHE A 54 4.27 4.16 -17.56
C PHE A 54 3.23 4.96 -18.33
#